data_AF-A0A444WWV8-F1
#
_entry.id   AF-A0A444WWV8-F1
#
_cell.length_a   1.000
_cell.length_b   1.000
_cell.length_c   1.000
_cell.angle_alpha   90.00
_cell.angle_beta   90.00
_cell.angle_gamma   90.00
#
_symmetry.space_group_name_H-M   'P 1'
#
loop_
_entity.id
_entity.type
_entity.pdbx_description
1 polymer ?
#
loop_
_entity_poly.entity_id
_entity_poly.type
_entity_poly.pdbx_seq_one_letter_code
_entity_poly.pdbx_strand_id
1 'polypeptide(L)'
;MNTSSLSFLHSPFPTSSSFPPSFSFVVEAHSTTRRQDRTARHTRIRKKVEGTPERPRLSEVAKKVGEIIAKSCLEKGITKVAFDRGGYPYHGRVQALADAAREHGLEF
;
A
#
# COMPACT_ATOMS: atom_id res chain seq x y z
N MET A 1 -62.46 62.98 -9.50
CA MET A 1 -61.44 63.54 -8.59
C MET A 1 -60.42 62.46 -8.36
N ASN A 2 -59.30 62.55 -9.08
CA ASN A 2 -57.98 62.91 -8.53
C ASN A 2 -57.25 61.67 -8.03
N THR A 3 -55.98 61.38 -8.27
CA THR A 3 -54.89 61.84 -9.16
C THR A 3 -53.68 61.09 -8.60
N SER A 4 -52.77 60.59 -9.45
CA SER A 4 -51.33 60.36 -9.15
C SER A 4 -50.99 59.33 -8.04
N SER A 5 -49.91 58.56 -8.08
CA SER A 5 -48.65 58.63 -8.83
C SER A 5 -48.03 57.23 -8.85
N LEU A 6 -47.48 56.85 -10.00
CA LEU A 6 -46.56 55.72 -10.14
C LEU A 6 -45.21 56.15 -9.55
N SER A 7 -44.85 55.63 -8.38
CA SER A 7 -43.49 55.73 -7.83
C SER A 7 -42.67 54.51 -8.27
N PHE A 8 -41.78 54.75 -9.23
CA PHE A 8 -40.78 53.81 -9.68
C PHE A 8 -39.83 53.43 -8.53
N LEU A 9 -39.71 52.13 -8.32
CA LEU A 9 -38.67 51.47 -7.54
C LEU A 9 -37.29 51.94 -8.00
N HIS A 10 -36.54 52.60 -7.12
CA HIS A 10 -35.09 52.70 -7.25
C HIS A 10 -34.47 51.69 -6.28
N SER A 11 -34.11 50.53 -6.82
CA SER A 11 -33.25 49.56 -6.14
C SER A 11 -31.86 50.17 -5.95
N PRO A 12 -31.26 50.13 -4.75
CA PRO A 12 -29.86 50.50 -4.58
C PRO A 12 -29.00 49.51 -5.36
N PHE A 13 -28.13 50.03 -6.23
CA PHE A 13 -27.09 49.24 -6.90
C PHE A 13 -26.25 48.52 -5.84
N PRO A 14 -25.97 47.21 -5.99
CA PRO A 14 -25.04 46.51 -5.12
C PRO A 14 -23.63 47.06 -5.34
N THR A 15 -23.01 47.53 -4.25
CA THR A 15 -21.61 47.95 -4.23
C THR A 15 -20.71 46.76 -4.55
N SER A 16 -19.99 46.85 -5.67
CA SER A 16 -19.00 45.87 -6.12
C SER A 16 -17.81 45.82 -5.15
N SER A 17 -17.72 44.82 -4.27
CA SER A 17 -16.42 44.47 -3.64
C SER A 17 -16.33 43.06 -3.03
N SER A 18 -17.14 42.10 -3.45
CA SER A 18 -16.89 40.68 -3.11
C SER A 18 -16.65 39.87 -4.37
N PHE A 19 -15.47 40.08 -4.98
CA PHE A 19 -14.92 39.07 -5.87
C PHE A 19 -14.84 37.76 -5.07
N PRO A 20 -15.47 36.65 -5.51
CA PRO A 20 -15.24 35.37 -4.87
C PRO A 20 -13.73 35.10 -4.95
N PRO A 21 -13.08 34.52 -3.91
CA PRO A 21 -11.70 34.10 -4.05
C PRO A 21 -11.69 33.17 -5.26
N SER A 22 -10.93 33.54 -6.29
CA SER A 22 -10.64 32.66 -7.40
C SER A 22 -10.18 31.35 -6.77
N PHE A 23 -10.98 30.29 -6.90
CA PHE A 23 -10.52 28.96 -6.55
C PHE A 23 -9.31 28.72 -7.45
N SER A 24 -8.12 29.01 -6.94
CA SER A 24 -6.88 28.56 -7.51
C SER A 24 -6.98 27.05 -7.42
N PHE A 25 -7.39 26.44 -8.53
CA PHE A 25 -7.36 25.01 -8.69
C PHE A 25 -5.88 24.64 -8.72
N VAL A 26 -5.30 24.47 -7.54
CA VAL A 26 -3.95 23.96 -7.37
C VAL A 26 -4.02 22.49 -7.71
N VAL A 27 -3.71 22.16 -8.97
CA VAL A 27 -3.40 20.78 -9.35
C VAL A 27 -2.03 20.48 -8.80
N GLU A 28 -1.97 19.88 -7.61
CA GLU A 28 -0.72 19.30 -7.13
C GLU A 28 -0.46 18.01 -7.91
N ALA A 29 0.54 18.05 -8.79
CA ALA A 29 1.07 16.85 -9.40
C ALA A 29 1.79 16.04 -8.31
N HIS A 30 1.09 15.08 -7.70
CA HIS A 30 1.72 14.10 -6.82
C HIS A 30 2.74 13.30 -7.62
N SER A 31 4.02 13.70 -7.56
CA SER A 31 5.11 12.91 -8.09
C SER A 31 5.27 11.67 -7.21
N THR A 32 4.76 10.53 -7.68
CA THR A 32 4.90 9.27 -6.95
C THR A 32 6.36 8.82 -7.02
N THR A 33 6.93 8.48 -5.87
CA THR A 33 8.31 7.95 -5.83
C THR A 33 8.35 6.58 -6.51
N ARG A 34 9.45 6.23 -7.17
CA ARG A 34 9.68 4.89 -7.77
C ARG A 34 9.31 3.72 -6.84
N ARG A 35 9.53 3.87 -5.52
CA ARG A 35 9.15 2.90 -4.48
C ARG A 35 7.64 2.76 -4.34
N GLN A 36 6.91 3.87 -4.33
CA GLN A 36 5.45 3.90 -4.25
C GLN A 36 4.84 3.23 -5.49
N ASP A 37 5.35 3.54 -6.68
CA ASP A 37 4.90 2.90 -7.93
C ASP A 37 5.16 1.39 -7.94
N ARG A 38 6.32 0.95 -7.41
CA ARG A 38 6.62 -0.48 -7.26
C ARG A 38 5.60 -1.16 -6.35
N THR A 39 5.33 -0.58 -5.18
CA THR A 39 4.36 -1.11 -4.22
C THR A 39 2.96 -1.12 -4.82
N ALA A 40 2.54 -0.05 -5.49
CA ALA A 40 1.24 0.04 -6.15
C ALA A 40 1.09 -1.02 -7.25
N ARG A 41 2.11 -1.22 -8.09
CA ARG A 41 2.12 -2.30 -9.11
C ARG A 41 2.02 -3.68 -8.46
N HIS A 42 2.78 -3.93 -7.40
CA HIS A 42 2.74 -5.20 -6.68
C HIS A 42 1.36 -5.51 -6.11
N THR A 43 0.72 -4.52 -5.48
CA THR A 43 -0.65 -4.63 -4.95
C THR A 43 -1.67 -4.88 -6.06
N ARG A 44 -1.57 -4.17 -7.20
CA ARG A 44 -2.47 -4.39 -8.35
C ARG A 44 -2.39 -5.82 -8.89
N ILE A 45 -1.18 -6.36 -9.05
CA ILE A 45 -0.99 -7.75 -9.52
C ILE A 45 -1.58 -8.73 -8.52
N ARG A 46 -1.34 -8.52 -7.22
CA ARG A 46 -1.84 -9.38 -6.14
C ARG A 46 -3.36 -9.36 -5.98
N LYS A 47 -4.05 -8.32 -6.45
CA LYS A 47 -5.52 -8.31 -6.54
C LYS A 47 -6.06 -9.26 -7.63
N LYS A 48 -5.27 -9.51 -8.68
CA LYS A 48 -5.69 -10.34 -9.83
C LYS A 48 -5.22 -11.78 -9.73
N VAL A 49 -4.08 -12.02 -9.08
CA VAL A 49 -3.45 -13.34 -9.02
C VAL A 49 -3.40 -13.80 -7.58
N GLU A 50 -4.28 -14.73 -7.21
CA GLU A 50 -4.30 -15.42 -5.91
C GLU A 50 -3.60 -16.79 -5.99
N GLY A 51 -3.17 -17.30 -4.83
CA GLY A 51 -2.65 -18.66 -4.74
C GLY A 51 -3.81 -19.62 -4.50
N THR A 52 -3.92 -20.66 -5.33
CA THR A 52 -4.87 -21.77 -5.11
C THR A 52 -4.16 -22.92 -4.38
N PRO A 53 -4.88 -23.88 -3.78
CA PRO A 53 -4.23 -25.03 -3.14
C PRO A 53 -3.34 -25.84 -4.09
N GLU A 54 -3.73 -25.96 -5.36
CA GLU A 54 -2.94 -26.63 -6.40
C GLU A 54 -1.78 -25.77 -6.92
N ARG A 55 -1.91 -24.43 -6.88
CA ARG A 55 -0.89 -23.47 -7.33
C ARG A 55 -0.69 -22.37 -6.28
N PRO A 56 -0.08 -22.70 -5.13
CA PRO A 56 0.18 -21.73 -4.09
C PRO A 56 1.23 -20.71 -4.55
N ARG A 57 1.20 -19.51 -3.95
CA ARG A 57 2.22 -18.52 -4.26
C ARG A 57 3.57 -19.00 -3.72
N LEU A 58 4.61 -18.76 -4.50
CA LEU A 58 5.97 -19.25 -4.20
C LEU A 58 6.52 -18.75 -2.86
N SER A 59 6.11 -17.57 -2.39
CA SER A 59 6.49 -17.07 -1.06
C SER A 59 5.79 -17.79 0.08
N GLU A 60 4.55 -18.24 -0.12
CA GLU A 60 3.78 -18.98 0.90
C GLU A 60 4.33 -20.40 1.06
N VAL A 61 4.73 -21.02 -0.05
CA VAL A 61 5.43 -22.31 -0.04
C VAL A 61 6.75 -22.20 0.73
N ALA A 62 7.53 -21.14 0.48
CA ALA A 62 8.81 -20.93 1.15
C ALA A 62 8.66 -20.80 2.69
N LYS A 63 7.59 -20.15 3.16
CA LYS A 63 7.27 -20.08 4.59
C LYS A 63 7.03 -21.47 5.18
N LYS A 64 6.09 -22.23 4.60
CA LYS A 64 5.78 -23.60 5.06
C LYS A 64 7.02 -24.50 5.12
N VAL A 65 7.90 -24.39 4.13
CA VAL A 65 9.17 -25.12 4.12
C VAL A 65 10.06 -24.71 5.29
N GLY A 66 10.18 -23.42 5.59
CA GLY A 66 10.92 -22.92 6.76
C GLY A 66 10.36 -23.46 8.08
N GLU A 67 9.03 -23.51 8.24
CA GLU A 67 8.39 -24.08 9.43
C GLU A 67 8.69 -25.58 9.61
N ILE A 68 8.61 -26.35 8.52
CA ILE A 68 8.86 -27.79 8.55
C ILE A 68 10.33 -28.06 8.94
N ILE A 69 11.27 -27.35 8.31
CA ILE A 69 12.70 -27.48 8.63
C ILE A 69 12.95 -27.14 10.09
N ALA A 70 12.34 -26.05 10.58
CA ALA A 70 12.51 -25.63 11.96
C ALA A 70 12.06 -26.70 12.96
N LYS A 71 10.85 -27.25 12.76
CA LYS A 71 10.31 -28.35 13.58
C LYS A 71 11.23 -29.57 13.55
N SER A 72 11.66 -29.99 12.36
CA SER A 72 12.56 -31.13 12.20
C SER A 72 13.94 -30.92 12.84
N CYS A 73 14.43 -29.68 12.91
CA CYS A 73 15.68 -29.35 13.60
C CYS A 73 15.52 -29.36 15.11
N LEU A 74 14.42 -28.81 15.64
CA LEU A 74 14.11 -28.81 17.08
C LEU A 74 13.91 -30.23 17.62
N GLU A 75 13.22 -31.10 16.88
CA GLU A 75 13.09 -32.53 17.23
C GLU A 75 14.44 -33.23 17.37
N LYS A 76 15.46 -32.75 16.65
CA LYS A 76 16.84 -33.24 16.71
C LYS A 76 17.71 -32.48 17.72
N GLY A 77 17.15 -31.51 18.44
CA GLY A 77 17.88 -30.69 19.40
C GLY A 77 18.84 -29.69 18.77
N ILE A 78 18.66 -29.33 17.49
CA ILE A 78 19.51 -28.37 16.78
C ILE A 78 18.84 -26.99 16.82
N THR A 79 19.41 -26.08 17.60
CA THR A 79 18.88 -24.71 17.80
C THR A 79 19.67 -23.65 17.03
N LYS A 80 21.00 -23.72 17.08
CA LYS A 80 21.89 -22.76 16.42
C LYS A 80 22.34 -23.28 15.07
N VAL A 81 22.02 -22.55 14.00
CA VAL A 81 22.42 -22.90 12.63
C VAL A 81 23.04 -21.70 11.92
N ALA A 82 23.66 -21.93 10.77
CA ALA A 82 24.09 -20.86 9.87
C ALA A 82 23.20 -20.88 8.63
N PHE A 83 22.67 -19.72 8.25
CA PHE A 83 21.83 -19.60 7.07
C PHE A 83 22.65 -19.29 5.83
N ASP A 84 22.87 -20.30 4.99
CA ASP A 84 23.49 -20.12 3.68
C ASP A 84 22.45 -19.74 2.62
N ARG A 85 22.66 -18.57 2.02
CA ARG A 85 21.81 -18.04 0.94
C ARG A 85 22.21 -18.57 -0.44
N GLY A 86 23.30 -19.34 -0.57
CA GLY A 86 23.69 -20.01 -1.81
C GLY A 86 23.89 -19.07 -3.01
N GLY A 87 24.27 -17.81 -2.76
CA GLY A 87 24.40 -16.77 -3.80
C GLY A 87 23.10 -16.06 -4.20
N TYR A 88 21.94 -16.46 -3.68
CA TYR A 88 20.68 -15.75 -3.91
C TYR A 88 20.57 -14.46 -3.08
N PRO A 89 20.02 -13.37 -3.62
CA PRO A 89 19.78 -12.16 -2.84
C PRO A 89 18.81 -12.42 -1.69
N TYR A 90 19.06 -11.79 -0.54
CA TYR A 90 18.18 -11.86 0.63
C TYR A 90 16.92 -11.02 0.40
N HIS A 91 15.97 -11.58 -0.33
CA HIS A 91 14.67 -10.97 -0.61
C HIS A 91 13.62 -12.04 -0.93
N GLY A 92 12.34 -11.65 -0.95
CA GLY A 92 11.27 -12.48 -1.53
C GLY A 92 11.16 -13.84 -0.85
N ARG A 93 11.48 -14.93 -1.57
CA ARG A 93 11.36 -16.31 -1.08
C ARG A 93 12.41 -16.66 -0.02
N VAL A 94 13.66 -16.25 -0.23
CA VAL A 94 14.78 -16.54 0.68
C VAL A 94 14.52 -15.89 2.03
N GLN A 95 14.12 -14.63 2.01
CA GLN A 95 13.72 -13.91 3.21
C GLN A 95 12.52 -14.57 3.89
N ALA A 96 11.46 -14.92 3.14
CA ALA A 96 10.28 -15.55 3.73
C ALA A 96 10.56 -16.90 4.39
N LEU A 97 11.51 -17.68 3.86
CA LEU A 97 11.95 -18.94 4.46
C LEU A 97 12.74 -18.68 5.75
N ALA A 98 13.66 -17.72 5.72
CA ALA A 98 14.46 -17.34 6.87
C ALA A 98 13.59 -16.81 8.04
N ASP A 99 12.67 -15.91 7.74
CA ASP A 99 11.75 -15.34 8.73
C ASP A 99 10.88 -16.44 9.36
N ALA A 100 10.34 -17.37 8.56
CA ALA A 100 9.55 -18.49 9.06
C ALA A 100 10.38 -19.46 9.93
N ALA A 101 11.62 -19.77 9.54
CA ALA A 101 12.47 -20.63 10.37
C ALA A 101 12.82 -20.00 11.72
N ARG A 102 13.02 -18.66 11.76
CA ARG A 102 13.25 -17.91 13.00
C ARG A 102 12.03 -17.86 13.90
N GLU A 103 10.83 -17.64 13.34
CA GLU A 103 9.57 -17.66 14.10
C GLU A 103 9.33 -19.00 14.81
N HIS A 104 9.81 -20.10 14.22
CA HIS A 104 9.71 -21.45 14.78
C HIS A 104 10.92 -21.86 15.62
N GLY A 105 11.76 -20.91 16.05
CA GLY A 105 12.76 -21.12 17.10
C GLY A 105 14.16 -21.52 16.65
N LEU A 106 14.48 -21.45 15.35
CA LEU A 106 15.87 -21.58 14.91
C LEU A 106 16.61 -20.25 15.05
N GLU A 107 17.80 -20.32 15.63
CA GLU A 107 18.68 -19.17 15.83
C GLU A 107 19.78 -19.15 14.77
N PHE A 108 19.77 -18.13 13.91
CA PHE A 108 20.76 -17.88 12.87
C PHE A 108 20.73 -16.44 12.34
#